data_AF-A0A660SDK8-F1
#
_entry.id   AF-A0A660SDK8-F1
#
_cell.length_a   1.000
_cell.length_b   1.000
_cell.length_c   1.000
_cell.angle_alpha   90.00
_cell.angle_beta   90.00
_cell.angle_gamma   90.00
#
_symmetry.space_group_name_H-M   'P 1'
#
loop_
_entity.id
_entity.type
_entity.pdbx_description
1 polymer ?
#
loop_
_entity_poly.entity_id
_entity_poly.type
_entity_poly.pdbx_seq_one_letter_code
_entity_poly.pdbx_strand_id
1 'polypeptide(L)' 'MAQMVTIPKEVVISMLKALPERVLLDIFWKVLVAYDTSPLTPGEKRVIRKAKADLKQGNTIRWEDIR' A
#
# COMPACT_ATOMS: atom_id res chain seq x y z
N MET A 1 2.72 -35.56 10.95
CA MET A 1 3.85 -34.95 10.22
C MET A 1 3.25 -34.06 9.12
N ALA A 2 3.56 -32.76 9.09
CA ALA A 2 3.03 -31.87 8.05
C ALA A 2 3.84 -32.08 6.76
N GLN A 3 3.17 -32.49 5.69
CA GLN A 3 3.80 -32.67 4.39
C GLN A 3 3.80 -31.33 3.65
N MET A 4 4.99 -30.83 3.30
CA MET A 4 5.13 -29.59 2.55
C MET A 4 4.75 -29.86 1.10
N VAL A 5 3.70 -29.19 0.61
CA VAL A 5 3.30 -29.25 -0.80
C VAL A 5 3.92 -28.07 -1.53
N THR A 6 4.79 -28.35 -2.48
CA THR A 6 5.41 -27.32 -3.32
C THR A 6 4.53 -27.05 -4.53
N ILE A 7 3.94 -25.86 -4.61
CA ILE A 7 3.14 -25.43 -5.76
C ILE A 7 4.02 -24.55 -6.66
N PRO A 8 4.15 -24.86 -7.97
CA PRO A 8 4.86 -23.99 -8.90
C PRO A 8 4.22 -22.61 -8.95
N LYS A 9 5.05 -21.56 -8.98
CA LYS A 9 4.61 -20.16 -9.01
C LYS A 9 3.65 -19.88 -10.17
N GLU A 10 3.91 -20.51 -11.30
CA GLU A 10 3.18 -20.35 -12.57
C GLU A 10 1.75 -20.89 -12.46
N VAL A 11 1.53 -21.93 -11.65
CA VAL A 11 0.20 -22.48 -11.36
C VAL A 11 -0.60 -21.45 -10.55
N VAL A 12 0.01 -20.87 -9.51
CA VAL A 12 -0.63 -19.82 -8.70
C VAL A 12 -0.98 -18.61 -9.55
N ILE A 13 -0.07 -18.16 -10.41
CA ILE A 13 -0.32 -17.03 -11.33
C ILE A 13 -1.49 -17.33 -12.26
N SER A 14 -1.56 -18.56 -12.79
CA SER A 14 -2.64 -18.97 -13.70
C SER A 14 -4.00 -18.97 -12.99
N MET A 15 -4.04 -19.44 -11.73
CA MET A 15 -5.24 -19.39 -10.90
C MET A 15 -5.69 -17.95 -10.62
N LEU A 16 -4.74 -17.05 -10.31
CA LEU A 16 -5.05 -15.63 -10.09
C LEU A 16 -5.59 -14.96 -11.35
N LYS A 17 -5.00 -15.23 -12.52
CA LYS A 17 -5.46 -14.67 -13.81
C LYS A 17 -6.89 -15.08 -14.19
N ALA A 18 -7.41 -16.18 -13.65
CA ALA A 18 -8.77 -16.63 -13.90
C ALA A 18 -9.82 -15.88 -13.05
N LEU A 19 -9.40 -15.09 -12.05
CA LEU A 19 -10.30 -14.35 -11.19
C LEU A 19 -10.76 -13.03 -11.85
N PRO A 20 -11.98 -12.55 -11.54
CA PRO A 20 -12.41 -11.22 -11.96
C PRO A 20 -11.50 -10.12 -11.40
N GLU A 21 -11.31 -9.04 -12.15
CA GLU A 21 -10.44 -7.92 -11.78
C GLU A 21 -10.69 -7.38 -10.37
N ARG A 22 -11.96 -7.19 -10.00
CA ARG A 22 -12.34 -6.72 -8.65
C ARG A 22 -11.80 -7.62 -7.53
N VAL A 23 -11.74 -8.93 -7.77
CA VAL A 23 -11.28 -9.92 -6.79
C VAL A 23 -9.76 -9.92 -6.74
N LEU A 24 -9.09 -9.78 -7.89
CA LEU A 24 -7.65 -9.59 -7.96
C LEU A 24 -7.22 -8.35 -7.18
N LEU A 25 -7.90 -7.21 -7.36
CA LEU A 25 -7.61 -5.97 -6.66
C LEU A 25 -7.76 -6.12 -5.13
N ASP A 26 -8.82 -6.80 -4.67
CA ASP A 26 -9.01 -7.08 -3.24
C ASP A 26 -7.91 -7.99 -2.65
N ILE A 27 -7.53 -9.04 -3.38
CA ILE A 27 -6.42 -9.92 -2.98
C ILE A 27 -5.11 -9.13 -2.94
N PHE A 28 -4.82 -8.33 -3.96
CA PHE A 28 -3.62 -7.49 -4.00
C PHE A 28 -3.60 -6.51 -2.84
N TRP A 29 -4.73 -5.88 -2.53
CA TRP A 29 -4.84 -4.96 -1.40
C TRP A 29 -4.50 -5.67 -0.09
N LYS A 30 -5.10 -6.85 0.17
CA LYS A 30 -4.87 -7.61 1.40
C LYS A 30 -3.45 -8.17 1.54
N VAL A 31 -2.80 -8.50 0.42
CA VAL A 31 -1.48 -9.13 0.42
C VAL A 31 -0.35 -8.09 0.46
N LEU A 32 -0.48 -7.00 -0.31
CA LEU A 32 0.58 -6.01 -0.47
C LEU A 32 0.46 -4.83 0.50
N VAL A 33 -0.74 -4.49 0.94
CA VAL A 33 -0.94 -3.35 1.84
C VAL A 33 -0.81 -3.82 3.28
N ALA A 34 0.39 -3.63 3.82
CA ALA A 34 0.60 -3.68 5.26
C ALA A 34 0.22 -2.32 5.86
N TYR A 35 -0.70 -2.33 6.81
CA TYR A 35 -0.95 -1.16 7.63
C TYR A 35 0.10 -1.09 8.73
N ASP A 36 0.97 -0.08 8.65
CA ASP A 36 1.83 0.23 9.78
C ASP A 36 0.99 0.95 10.86
N THR A 37 0.72 0.24 11.94
CA THR A 37 0.02 0.77 13.11
C THR A 37 0.97 1.22 14.20
N SER A 38 2.27 1.26 13.93
CA SER A 38 3.25 1.72 14.90
C SER A 38 3.08 3.22 15.20
N PRO A 39 3.42 3.67 16.42
CA PRO A 39 3.37 5.09 16.73
C PRO A 39 4.36 5.87 15.87
N LEU A 40 3.89 7.00 15.32
CA LEU A 40 4.76 7.91 14.57
C LEU A 40 6.00 8.31 15.38
N THR A 41 7.14 8.21 14.73
CA THR A 41 8.42 8.68 15.25
C THR A 41 8.41 10.21 15.45
N PRO A 42 9.31 10.75 16.29
CA PRO A 42 9.46 12.20 16.44
C PRO A 42 9.73 12.93 15.12
N GLY A 43 10.44 12.27 14.19
CA GLY A 43 10.73 12.79 12.84
C GLY A 43 9.46 12.91 12.00
N GLU A 44 8.67 11.85 11.89
CA GLU A 44 7.41 11.85 11.14
C GLU A 44 6.41 12.84 11.74
N LYS A 45 6.30 12.92 13.07
CA LYS A 45 5.48 13.93 13.76
C LYS A 45 5.90 15.36 13.41
N ARG A 46 7.19 15.60 13.17
CA ARG A 46 7.71 16.91 12.76
C ARG A 46 7.33 17.21 11.31
N VAL A 47 7.49 16.23 10.41
CA VAL A 47 7.12 16.36 8.99
C VAL A 47 5.63 16.65 8.85
N ILE A 48 4.76 15.90 9.56
CA ILE A 48 3.31 16.12 9.54
C ILE A 48 2.95 17.50 10.07
N ARG A 49 3.60 17.95 11.16
CA ARG A 49 3.36 19.31 11.69
C ARG A 49 3.75 20.38 10.68
N LYS A 50 4.88 20.22 9.99
CA LYS A 50 5.30 21.11 8.91
C LYS A 50 4.28 21.12 7.78
N ALA A 51 3.90 19.97 7.25
CA ALA A 51 2.92 19.86 6.18
C ALA A 51 1.58 20.51 6.53
N LYS A 52 1.11 20.38 7.77
CA LYS A 52 -0.10 21.06 8.26
C LYS A 52 0.06 22.58 8.30
N ALA A 53 1.24 23.09 8.63
CA ALA A 53 1.51 24.53 8.60
C ALA A 53 1.58 25.04 7.16
N ASP A 54 2.26 24.32 6.27
CA ASP A 54 2.37 24.64 4.85
C ASP A 54 0.97 24.70 4.20
N LEU A 55 0.10 23.73 4.50
CA LEU A 55 -1.31 23.75 4.06
C LEU A 55 -2.07 24.98 4.54
N LYS A 56 -1.95 25.35 5.82
CA LYS A 56 -2.60 26.55 6.36
C LYS A 56 -2.09 27.85 5.73
N GLN A 57 -0.83 27.87 5.32
CA GLN A 57 -0.19 29.01 4.68
C GLN A 57 -0.42 29.05 3.16
N GLY A 58 -1.03 28.02 2.58
CA GLY A 58 -1.19 27.89 1.12
C GLY A 58 0.12 27.53 0.39
N ASN A 59 1.16 27.10 1.13
CA ASN A 59 2.43 26.63 0.59
C ASN A 59 2.29 25.18 0.09
N THR A 60 1.28 24.93 -0.75
CA THR A 60 0.96 23.61 -1.30
C THR A 60 1.02 23.65 -2.81
N ILE A 61 1.41 22.53 -3.40
CA ILE A 61 1.39 22.33 -4.85
C ILE A 61 0.09 21.60 -5.19
N ARG A 62 -0.61 22.01 -6.25
CA ARG A 62 -1.79 21.29 -6.71
C ARG A 62 -1.35 19.95 -7.27
N TRP A 63 -2.17 18.93 -7.08
CA TRP A 63 -1.84 17.59 -7.55
C TRP A 63 -1.60 17.55 -9.07
N GLU A 64 -2.37 18.35 -9.82
CA GLU A 64 -2.22 18.46 -11.29
C GLU A 64 -0.89 19.07 -11.73
N ASP A 65 -0.23 19.82 -10.83
CA ASP A 65 1.05 20.50 -11.09
C ASP A 65 2.25 19.63 -10.71
N ILE A 66 2.02 18.46 -10.09
CA ILE A 66 3.05 17.45 -9.80
C ILE A 66 3.20 16.59 -11.08
N ARG A 67 4.21 16.92 -11.89
CA ARG A 67 4.63 16.16 -13.08
C ARG A 67 5.63 15.06 -12.74
#